data_AF-A0A127T1I0-F1
#
_entry.id   AF-A0A127T1I0-F1
#
_cell.length_a   1.000
_cell.length_b   1.000
_cell.length_c   1.000
_cell.angle_alpha   90.00
_cell.angle_beta   90.00
_cell.angle_gamma   90.00
#
_symmetry.space_group_name_H-M   'P 1'
#
loop_
_entity.id
_entity.type
_entity.pdbx_description
1 polymer ?
#
loop_
_entity_poly.entity_id
_entity_poly.type
_entity_poly.pdbx_seq_one_letter_code
_entity_poly.pdbx_strand_id
1 'polypeptide(L)'
;RWQPALWRMIGADLGQEQAHSHRGAVHRRFMAAAKELSERPDTLPPRIVIFGISSLPRQTLEVLASLAGISEVVLCLLNPCRFYWG
;
A
#
# COMPACT_ATOMS: atom_id res chain seq x y z
N ARG A 1 13.30 23.94 -7.26
CA ARG A 1 13.46 22.87 -8.29
C ARG A 1 14.64 21.91 -8.01
N TRP A 2 15.24 21.91 -6.81
CA TRP A 2 16.40 21.07 -6.50
C TRP A 2 16.03 19.65 -6.05
N GLN A 3 14.88 19.45 -5.41
CA GLN A 3 14.49 18.17 -4.81
C GLN A 3 14.49 16.99 -5.80
N PRO A 4 13.94 17.11 -7.04
CA PRO A 4 13.97 15.98 -7.98
C PRO A 4 15.38 15.66 -8.49
N ALA A 5 16.23 16.68 -8.63
CA ALA A 5 17.62 16.48 -9.06
C ALA A 5 18.43 15.79 -7.97
N LEU A 6 18.32 16.27 -6.72
CA LEU A 6 18.97 15.65 -5.57
C LEU A 6 18.50 14.21 -5.37
N TRP A 7 17.21 13.93 -5.49
CA TRP A 7 16.68 12.58 -5.35
C TRP A 7 17.26 11.60 -6.38
N ARG A 8 17.47 12.05 -7.62
CA ARG A 8 18.12 11.24 -8.65
C ARG A 8 19.59 11.00 -8.36
N MET A 9 20.31 11.99 -7.83
CA MET A 9 21.71 11.82 -7.42
C MET A 9 21.84 10.81 -6.28
N ILE A 10 21.03 10.97 -5.23
CA ILE A 10 20.97 10.00 -4.12
C ILE A 10 20.64 8.60 -4.65
N GLY A 11 19.67 8.49 -5.56
CA GLY A 11 19.32 7.21 -6.17
C GLY A 11 20.43 6.58 -7.01
N ALA A 12 21.25 7.38 -7.69
CA ALA A 12 22.38 6.91 -8.50
C ALA A 12 23.57 6.46 -7.64
N ASP A 13 23.74 7.07 -6.46
CA ASP A 13 24.78 6.69 -5.50
C ASP A 13 24.44 5.42 -4.69
N LEU A 14 23.18 4.97 -4.75
CA LEU A 14 22.72 3.73 -4.13
C LEU A 14 22.90 2.55 -5.09
N GLY A 15 23.31 1.39 -4.55
CA GLY A 15 23.31 0.14 -5.31
C GLY A 15 21.90 -0.23 -5.82
N GLN A 16 21.82 -1.04 -6.88
CA GLN A 16 20.56 -1.43 -7.54
C GLN A 16 19.50 -1.93 -6.55
N GLU A 17 19.88 -2.75 -5.58
CA GLU A 17 18.94 -3.24 -4.56
C GLU A 17 18.44 -2.14 -3.61
N GLN A 18 19.33 -1.24 -3.20
CA GLN A 18 18.97 -0.13 -2.30
C GLN A 18 18.13 0.93 -3.02
N ALA A 19 18.37 1.17 -4.31
CA ALA A 19 17.57 2.09 -5.12
C ALA A 19 16.09 1.65 -5.23
N HIS A 20 15.82 0.34 -5.20
CA HIS A 20 14.48 -0.22 -5.32
C HIS A 20 13.78 -0.53 -3.98
N SER A 21 14.46 -0.34 -2.84
CA SER A 21 13.89 -0.64 -1.52
C SER A 21 13.03 0.49 -0.93
N HIS A 22 13.03 1.68 -1.54
CA HIS A 22 12.20 2.78 -1.07
C HIS A 22 10.70 2.46 -1.17
N ARG A 23 9.91 3.01 -0.23
CA ARG A 23 8.47 2.71 -0.07
C ARG A 23 7.66 2.81 -1.37
N GLY A 24 7.97 3.79 -2.21
CA GLY A 24 7.30 3.97 -3.51
C GLY A 24 7.58 2.85 -4.52
N ALA A 25 8.81 2.34 -4.60
CA ALA A 25 9.13 1.20 -5.45
C ALA A 25 8.54 -0.11 -4.91
N VAL A 26 8.61 -0.32 -3.59
CA VAL A 26 8.01 -1.49 -2.94
C VAL A 26 6.50 -1.52 -3.18
N HIS A 27 5.81 -0.39 -3.02
CA HIS A 27 4.37 -0.26 -3.32
C HIS A 27 4.05 -0.64 -4.77
N ARG A 28 4.80 -0.09 -5.75
CA ARG A 28 4.59 -0.42 -7.17
C ARG A 28 4.78 -1.91 -7.45
N ARG A 29 5.84 -2.52 -6.92
CA ARG A 29 6.12 -3.96 -7.09
C ARG A 29 5.03 -4.81 -6.45
N PHE A 30 4.61 -4.46 -5.23
CA PHE A 30 3.51 -5.13 -4.55
C PHE A 30 2.23 -5.08 -5.38
N MET A 31 1.83 -3.90 -5.85
CA MET A 31 0.61 -3.73 -6.63
C MET A 31 0.65 -4.49 -7.97
N ALA A 32 1.82 -4.59 -8.60
CA ALA A 32 2.00 -5.41 -9.79
C ALA A 32 1.82 -6.90 -9.49
N ALA A 33 2.47 -7.41 -8.44
CA ALA A 33 2.35 -8.81 -8.04
C ALA A 33 0.92 -9.16 -7.57
N ALA A 34 0.27 -8.27 -6.81
CA ALA A 34 -1.08 -8.49 -6.28
C ALA A 34 -2.13 -8.62 -7.39
N LYS A 35 -1.96 -7.92 -8.53
CA LYS A 35 -2.87 -8.01 -9.67
C LYS A 35 -2.84 -9.38 -10.37
N GLU A 36 -1.71 -10.08 -10.30
CA GLU A 36 -1.53 -11.38 -10.94
C GLU A 36 -1.98 -12.54 -10.04
N LEU A 37 -2.30 -12.28 -8.76
CA LEU A 37 -2.78 -13.30 -7.84
C LEU A 37 -4.25 -13.62 -8.10
N SER A 38 -4.52 -14.86 -8.53
CA SER A 38 -5.88 -15.42 -8.61
C SER A 38 -6.29 -16.14 -7.33
N GLU A 39 -5.32 -16.57 -6.53
CA GLU A 39 -5.53 -17.35 -5.30
C GLU A 39 -4.72 -16.76 -4.15
N ARG A 40 -5.18 -17.01 -2.92
CA ARG A 40 -4.52 -16.53 -1.71
C ARG A 40 -3.26 -17.35 -1.41
N PRO A 41 -2.07 -16.72 -1.33
CA PRO A 41 -0.88 -17.41 -0.84
C PRO A 41 -1.03 -17.81 0.64
N ASP A 42 -0.41 -18.91 1.06
CA ASP A 42 -0.43 -19.36 2.46
C ASP A 42 0.20 -18.35 3.44
N THR A 43 1.12 -17.53 2.94
CA THR A 43 1.76 -16.45 3.71
C THR A 43 0.84 -15.25 3.95
N LEU A 44 -0.26 -15.12 3.20
CA LEU A 44 -1.25 -14.08 3.39
C LEU A 44 -2.36 -14.59 4.31
N PRO A 45 -2.68 -13.90 5.43
CA PRO A 45 -3.76 -14.31 6.30
C PRO A 45 -5.10 -14.32 5.55
N PRO A 46 -6.04 -15.20 5.89
CA PRO A 46 -7.35 -15.27 5.24
C PRO A 46 -8.21 -14.03 5.53
N ARG A 47 -7.91 -13.30 6.61
CA ARG A 47 -8.65 -12.12 7.04
C ARG A 47 -7.71 -11.03 7.54
N ILE A 48 -7.96 -9.80 7.10
CA ILE A 48 -7.28 -8.58 7.52
C ILE A 48 -8.34 -7.66 8.12
N VAL A 49 -8.19 -7.31 9.40
CA VAL A 49 -9.10 -6.41 10.11
C VAL A 49 -8.35 -5.15 10.51
N ILE A 50 -8.87 -3.99 10.12
CA ILE A 50 -8.36 -2.68 10.54
C ILE A 50 -9.43 -2.00 11.37
N PHE A 51 -9.08 -1.66 12.62
CA PHE A 51 -9.99 -1.06 13.58
C PHE A 51 -9.42 0.23 14.17
N GLY A 52 -10.27 1.23 14.37
CA GLY A 52 -9.92 2.42 15.18
C GLY A 52 -8.94 3.39 14.51
N ILE A 53 -8.68 3.23 13.20
CA ILE A 53 -7.84 4.15 12.44
C ILE A 53 -8.74 5.25 11.84
N SER A 54 -8.44 6.52 12.17
CA SER A 54 -9.21 7.69 11.73
C SER A 54 -8.80 8.23 10.36
N SER A 55 -7.64 7.83 9.83
CA SER A 55 -7.26 8.13 8.45
C SER A 55 -6.31 7.07 7.89
N LEU A 56 -6.53 6.66 6.63
CA LEU A 56 -5.67 5.72 5.93
C LEU A 56 -5.01 6.43 4.75
N PRO A 57 -3.68 6.33 4.58
CA PRO A 57 -3.02 6.78 3.36
C PRO A 57 -3.62 6.08 2.14
N ARG A 58 -3.73 6.81 1.02
CA ARG A 58 -4.22 6.26 -0.24
C ARG A 58 -3.50 4.96 -0.65
N GLN A 59 -2.18 4.90 -0.48
CA GLN A 59 -1.38 3.71 -0.80
C GLN A 59 -1.83 2.49 0.02
N THR A 60 -2.15 2.68 1.30
CA THR A 60 -2.67 1.60 2.14
C THR A 60 -4.03 1.12 1.66
N LEU A 61 -4.93 2.04 1.30
CA LEU A 61 -6.24 1.68 0.71
C LEU A 61 -6.08 0.93 -0.61
N GLU A 62 -5.14 1.33 -1.48
CA GLU A 62 -4.84 0.63 -2.73
C GLU A 62 -4.37 -0.81 -2.48
N VAL A 63 -3.48 -1.01 -1.51
CA VAL A 63 -3.03 -2.35 -1.09
C VAL A 63 -4.20 -3.19 -0.61
N LEU A 64 -5.01 -2.67 0.30
CA LEU A 64 -6.15 -3.38 0.88
C LEU A 64 -7.19 -3.75 -0.19
N ALA A 65 -7.47 -2.83 -1.11
CA ALA A 65 -8.36 -3.08 -2.24
C ALA A 65 -7.81 -4.18 -3.16
N SER A 66 -6.50 -4.19 -3.41
CA SER A 66 -5.89 -5.24 -4.25
C SER A 66 -5.96 -6.64 -3.62
N LEU A 67 -5.97 -6.72 -2.29
CA LEU A 67 -6.04 -7.99 -1.57
C LEU A 67 -7.48 -8.47 -1.35
N ALA A 68 -8.47 -7.59 -1.42
CA ALA A 68 -9.87 -7.89 -1.09
C ALA A 68 -10.50 -9.01 -1.95
N GLY A 69 -9.94 -9.30 -3.13
CA GLY A 69 -10.39 -10.40 -3.98
C GLY A 69 -9.93 -11.78 -3.52
N ILE A 70 -8.86 -11.87 -2.71
CA ILE A 70 -8.23 -13.13 -2.29
C ILE A 70 -8.14 -13.27 -0.76
N SER A 71 -8.37 -12.20 -0.01
CA SER A 71 -8.41 -12.16 1.45
C SER A 71 -9.60 -11.32 1.88
N GLU A 72 -10.25 -11.71 2.97
CA GLU A 72 -11.33 -10.90 3.54
C GLU A 72 -10.75 -9.64 4.20
N VAL A 73 -11.19 -8.46 3.75
CA VAL A 73 -10.73 -7.18 4.28
C VAL A 73 -11.88 -6.48 5.00
N VAL A 74 -11.74 -6.29 6.30
CA VAL A 74 -12.74 -5.62 7.15
C VAL A 74 -12.17 -4.30 7.66
N LEU A 75 -12.83 -3.20 7.29
CA LEU A 75 -12.48 -1.85 7.74
C LEU A 75 -13.53 -1.35 8.74
N CYS A 76 -13.15 -1.23 10.00
CA CYS A 76 -13.97 -0.68 11.06
C CYS A 76 -13.56 0.79 11.31
N LEU A 77 -14.09 1.68 10.47
CA LEU A 77 -13.80 3.11 10.53
C LEU A 77 -14.67 3.80 11.58
N LEU A 78 -14.06 4.66 12.39
CA LEU A 78 -14.77 5.52 13.33
C LEU A 78 -15.29 6.75 12.58
N ASN A 79 -16.56 6.71 12.15
CA ASN A 79 -17.19 7.83 11.48
C ASN A 79 -18.03 8.65 12.50
N PRO A 80 -17.65 9.91 12.81
CA PRO A 80 -18.37 10.74 13.76
C PRO A 80 -19.72 11.25 13.24
N CYS A 81 -20.01 11.11 11.94
CA CYS A 81 -21.25 11.57 11.32
C CYS A 81 -21.82 10.53 10.37
N ARG A 82 -23.12 10.23 10.45
CA ARG A 82 -23.80 9.31 9.53
C ARG A 82 -23.93 9.83 8.08
N PHE A 83 -23.73 11.12 7.88
CA PHE A 83 -23.84 11.77 6.57
C PHE A 83 -22.45 11.97 5.97
N TYR A 84 -22.34 12.04 4.65
CA TYR A 84 -21.09 12.38 3.98
C TYR A 84 -20.69 13.84 4.26
N TRP A 85 -19.43 14.07 4.63
CA TRP A 85 -18.96 15.38 5.10
C TRP A 85 -17.55 15.79 4.63
N GLY A 86 -16.87 14.97 3.83
CA GLY A 86 -15.52 15.24 3.29
C GLY A 86 -14.52 14.16 3.65
#